data_AF-A0A7C5FN22-F1
#
_entry.id   AF-A0A7C5FN22-F1
#
_cell.length_a   1.000
_cell.length_b   1.000
_cell.length_c   1.000
_cell.angle_alpha   90.00
_cell.angle_beta   90.00
_cell.angle_gamma   90.00
#
_symmetry.space_group_name_H-M   'P 1'
#
loop_
_entity.id
_entity.type
_entity.pdbx_description
1 polymer ?
#
loop_
_entity_poly.entity_id
_entity_poly.type
_entity_poly.pdbx_seq_one_letter_code
_entity_poly.pdbx_strand_id
1 'polypeptide(L)' 'MEVIYGLLPGMLLLGIIGVAVFFWAVRSGQYDDMDGAANRILMDDEPMPPEPEDNNPQNKLNDQDNDK' A
#
# COMPACT_ATOMS: atom_id res chain seq x y z
N MET A 1 -43.76 -15.21 -15.85
CA MET A 1 -43.86 -14.82 -14.42
C MET A 1 -43.02 -15.70 -13.49
N GLU A 2 -42.66 -16.93 -13.89
CA GLU A 2 -41.85 -17.85 -13.07
C GLU A 2 -40.43 -17.33 -12.74
N VAL A 3 -39.76 -16.68 -13.69
CA VAL A 3 -38.38 -16.22 -13.54
C VAL A 3 -38.20 -15.20 -12.40
N ILE A 4 -39.24 -14.41 -12.10
CA ILE A 4 -39.22 -13.39 -11.05
C ILE A 4 -39.04 -14.05 -9.68
N TYR A 5 -39.59 -15.25 -9.47
CA TYR A 5 -39.47 -15.98 -8.22
C TYR A 5 -38.05 -16.48 -7.94
N GLY A 6 -37.21 -16.65 -8.98
CA GLY A 6 -35.78 -16.96 -8.81
C GLY A 6 -34.91 -15.71 -8.73
N LEU A 7 -35.19 -14.71 -9.56
CA LEU A 7 -34.39 -13.49 -9.66
C LEU A 7 -34.51 -12.60 -8.42
N LEU A 8 -35.71 -12.45 -7.86
CA LEU A 8 -35.95 -11.58 -6.72
C LEU A 8 -35.20 -12.03 -5.45
N PRO A 9 -35.26 -13.30 -5.02
CA PRO A 9 -34.41 -13.77 -3.91
C PRO A 9 -32.93 -13.83 -4.27
N GLY A 10 -32.59 -14.16 -5.53
CA GLY A 10 -31.18 -14.19 -5.98
C GLY A 10 -30.51 -12.81 -5.89
N MET A 11 -31.19 -11.76 -6.36
CA MET A 11 -30.70 -10.38 -6.26
C MET A 11 -30.62 -9.90 -4.80
N LEU A 12 -31.61 -10.24 -3.97
CA LEU A 12 -31.58 -9.90 -2.55
C LEU A 12 -30.39 -10.55 -1.83
N LEU A 13 -30.14 -11.84 -2.12
CA LEU A 13 -29.03 -12.59 -1.53
C LEU A 13 -27.68 -12.02 -1.99
N LEU A 14 -27.52 -11.73 -3.28
CA LEU A 14 -26.33 -11.05 -3.79
C LEU A 14 -26.12 -9.68 -3.14
N GLY A 15 -27.20 -8.90 -2.94
CA GLY A 15 -27.14 -7.63 -2.24
C GLY A 15 -26.64 -7.77 -0.80
N ILE A 16 -27.17 -8.75 -0.05
CA ILE A 16 -26.74 -9.05 1.32
C ILE A 16 -25.26 -9.45 1.35
N ILE A 17 -24.82 -10.33 0.44
CA ILE A 17 -23.41 -10.73 0.33
C ILE A 17 -22.54 -9.51 0.05
N GLY A 18 -22.92 -8.67 -0.90
CA GLY A 18 -22.17 -7.45 -1.23
C GLY A 18 -22.01 -6.52 -0.03
N VAL A 19 -23.09 -6.31 0.74
CA VAL A 19 -23.05 -5.50 1.96
C VAL A 19 -22.17 -6.15 3.03
N ALA A 20 -22.27 -7.46 3.25
CA ALA A 20 -21.43 -8.18 4.21
C ALA A 20 -19.93 -8.09 3.87
N VAL A 21 -19.58 -8.29 2.59
CA VAL A 21 -18.21 -8.14 2.09
C VAL A 21 -17.72 -6.70 2.24
N PHE A 22 -18.56 -5.71 1.93
CA PHE A 22 -18.24 -4.30 2.10
C PHE A 22 -17.90 -3.97 3.56
N PHE A 23 -18.75 -4.37 4.51
CA PHE A 23 -18.48 -4.15 5.93
C PHE A 23 -17.23 -4.89 6.42
N TRP A 24 -16.98 -6.10 5.92
CA TRP A 24 -15.75 -6.83 6.21
C TRP A 24 -14.50 -6.11 5.69
N ALA A 25 -14.54 -5.60 4.45
CA ALA A 25 -13.43 -4.86 3.85
C ALA A 25 -13.13 -3.55 4.60
N VAL A 26 -14.17 -2.81 4.97
CA VAL A 26 -14.05 -1.61 5.82
C VAL A 26 -13.44 -1.97 7.17
N ARG A 27 -13.91 -3.05 7.81
CA ARG A 27 -13.38 -3.47 9.11
C ARG A 27 -11.95 -4.01 9.04
N SER A 28 -11.53 -4.54 7.89
CA SER A 28 -10.19 -5.08 7.66
C SER A 28 -9.09 -4.01 7.51
N GLY A 29 -9.44 -2.71 7.59
CA GLY A 29 -8.45 -1.63 7.49
C GLY A 29 -7.85 -1.45 6.09
N GLN A 30 -8.47 -2.01 5.04
CA GLN A 30 -7.98 -1.90 3.66
C GLN A 30 -7.94 -0.43 3.16
N TYR A 31 -8.71 0.45 3.80
CA TYR A 31 -8.77 1.87 3.48
C TYR A 31 -7.77 2.73 4.28
N ASP A 32 -7.09 2.17 5.29
CA ASP A 32 -6.20 2.95 6.18
C ASP A 32 -4.87 3.33 5.48
N ASP A 33 -4.47 2.61 4.43
CA ASP A 33 -3.25 2.91 3.64
C ASP A 33 -3.54 3.74 2.36
N MET A 34 -4.78 4.22 2.17
CA MET A 34 -5.05 5.16 1.06
C MET A 34 -4.38 6.53 1.29
N ASP A 35 -4.26 6.97 2.54
CA ASP A 35 -3.57 8.21 2.90
C ASP A 35 -2.05 8.11 2.69
N GLY A 36 -1.46 6.93 2.95
CA GLY A 36 -0.03 6.68 2.77
C GLY A 36 0.40 6.64 1.29
N ALA A 37 -0.43 6.07 0.41
CA ALA A 37 -0.14 6.00 -1.02
C ALA A 37 -0.16 7.38 -1.71
N ALA A 38 -1.10 8.25 -1.34
CA ALA A 38 -1.20 9.61 -1.87
C ALA A 38 -0.04 10.52 -1.40
N ASN A 39 0.49 10.27 -0.20
CA ASN A 39 1.61 11.05 0.32
C ASN A 39 2.93 10.73 -0.39
N ARG A 40 3.13 9.49 -0.85
CA ARG A 40 4.33 9.07 -1.60
C ARG A 40 4.42 9.76 -2.96
N ILE A 41 3.34 9.77 -3.75
CA ILE A 41 3.35 10.39 -5.09
C ILE A 41 3.57 11.92 -5.07
N LEU A 42 3.30 12.60 -3.95
CA LEU A 42 3.55 14.03 -3.79
C LEU A 42 4.95 14.34 -3.21
N MET A 43 5.57 13.40 -2.51
CA MET A 43 6.89 13.56 -1.88
C MET A 43 8.04 12.92 -2.67
N ASP A 44 7.75 12.11 -3.68
CA ASP A 44 8.75 11.45 -4.54
C ASP A 44 9.61 12.44 -5.37
N ASP A 45 9.18 13.71 -5.47
CA ASP A 45 9.92 14.79 -6.14
C ASP A 45 10.87 15.56 -5.19
N GLU A 46 10.87 15.28 -3.88
CA GLU A 46 11.88 15.87 -3.00
C GLU A 46 13.23 15.17 -3.23
N PRO A 47 14.28 15.89 -3.67
CA PRO A 47 15.60 15.31 -3.80
C PRO A 47 16.02 14.80 -2.42
N MET A 48 16.31 13.49 -2.32
CA MET A 48 16.90 12.91 -1.11
C MET A 48 18.07 13.81 -0.69
N PRO A 49 18.11 14.29 0.57
CA PRO A 49 19.25 15.02 1.06
C PRO A 49 20.48 14.16 0.80
N PRO A 50 21.61 14.74 0.32
CA PRO A 50 22.83 13.97 0.14
C PRO A 50 23.09 13.22 1.45
N GLU A 51 23.20 11.90 1.34
CA GLU A 51 23.60 11.03 2.44
C GLU A 51 24.82 11.70 3.07
N PRO A 52 24.83 11.94 4.41
CA PRO A 52 25.95 12.62 5.02
C PRO A 52 27.19 11.82 4.66
N GLU A 53 28.10 12.43 3.89
CA GLU A 53 29.39 11.81 3.60
C GLU A 53 29.95 11.39 4.96
N ASP A 54 30.06 10.08 5.14
CA ASP A 54 30.69 9.48 6.29
C ASP A 54 32.16 9.90 6.25
N ASN A 55 32.42 11.08 6.82
CA ASN A 55 33.74 11.63 7.06
C ASN A 55 34.39 10.92 8.25
N ASN A 56 34.15 9.61 8.39
CA ASN A 56 34.90 8.76 9.26
C ASN A 56 36.22 8.43 8.55
N PRO A 57 37.36 9.01 8.99
CA PRO A 57 38.67 8.71 8.41
C PRO A 57 39.04 7.23 8.50
N GLN A 58 38.33 6.43 9.30
CA GLN A 58 38.52 4.98 9.39
C GLN A 58 38.06 4.21 8.14
N ASN A 59 37.07 4.72 7.38
CA ASN A 59 36.56 4.02 6.20
C ASN A 59 37.51 4.19 4.99
N LYS A 60 38.13 5.36 4.85
CA LYS A 60 39.09 5.66 3.75
C LYS A 60 40.43 4.92 3.86
N LEU A 61 40.76 4.38 5.04
CA LEU A 61 41.98 3.59 5.25
C LEU A 61 41.82 2.14 4.80
N ASN A 62 40.59 1.63 4.75
CA ASN A 62 40.32 0.23 4.39
C ASN A 62 40.26 0.01 2.87
N ASP A 63 39.95 1.05 2.08
CA ASP A 63 39.95 0.95 0.61
C ASP A 63 41.36 0.99 0.01
N GLN A 64 42.35 1.54 0.73
CA GLN A 64 43.70 1.74 0.20
C GLN A 64 44.60 0.49 0.34
N ASP A 65 44.16 -0.56 1.03
CA ASP A 65 44.93 -1.79 1.26
C ASP A 65 44.48 -2.98 0.38
N ASN A 66 43.40 -2.82 -0.40
CA ASN A 66 42.87 -3.88 -1.27
C ASN A 66 43.40 -3.83 -2.73
N ASP A 67 44.23 -2.85 -3.08
CA ASP A 67 44.84 -2.67 -4.42
C ASP A 67 46.28 -3.22 -4.52
N LYS A 68 46.61 -4.29 -3.77
CA LYS A 68 47.87 -5.03 -3.92
C LYS A 68 47.68 -6.47 -4.36
#